data_AF-A0A0L8H1H3-F1
#
_entry.id   AF-A0A0L8H1H3-F1
#
_cell.length_a   1.000
_cell.length_b   1.000
_cell.length_c   1.000
_cell.angle_alpha   90.00
_cell.angle_beta   90.00
_cell.angle_gamma   90.00
#
_symmetry.space_group_name_H-M   'P 1'
#
loop_
_entity.id
_entity.type
_entity.pdbx_description
1 polymer ?
#
loop_
_entity_poly.entity_id
_entity_poly.type
_entity_poly.pdbx_seq_one_letter_code
_entity_poly.pdbx_strand_id
1 'polypeptide(L)'
;MFRPLFPALVPKAVDPFWFPVDKPCLDESEISALEADYNNWAQSVGDKDNAIVPIGKTAQEHYDEEEEEEEEEEVDDESDTNDDELDTDMVDDRDSADDVDMDAQVTAGSSPMWGV
;
A
#
# COMPACT_ATOMS: atom_id res chain seq x y z
N MET A 1 -3.60 21.09 -54.56
CA MET A 1 -3.18 22.16 -53.63
C MET A 1 -2.51 21.52 -52.44
N PHE A 2 -1.24 21.79 -52.19
CA PHE A 2 -0.53 21.31 -51.00
C PHE A 2 -0.63 22.39 -49.93
N ARG A 3 -1.21 22.09 -48.77
CA ARG A 3 -1.21 22.97 -47.60
C ARG A 3 -0.07 22.53 -46.68
N PRO A 4 0.89 23.40 -46.35
CA PRO A 4 1.91 23.06 -45.38
C PRO A 4 1.24 22.81 -44.03
N LEU A 5 1.63 21.72 -43.37
CA LEU A 5 1.20 21.43 -42.01
C LEU A 5 1.95 22.38 -41.08
N PHE A 6 1.20 23.18 -40.32
CA PHE A 6 1.75 24.06 -39.31
C PHE A 6 1.69 23.39 -37.94
N PRO A 7 2.68 23.61 -37.06
CA PRO A 7 2.64 23.10 -35.71
C PRO A 7 1.49 23.73 -34.92
N ALA A 8 0.96 23.01 -33.94
CA ALA A 8 -0.04 23.53 -33.03
C ALA A 8 0.61 24.57 -32.09
N LEU A 9 0.05 25.78 -32.05
CA LEU A 9 0.50 26.89 -31.19
C LEU A 9 -0.34 26.98 -29.90
N VAL A 10 -0.73 25.83 -29.36
CA VAL A 10 -1.50 25.75 -28.13
C VAL A 10 -0.57 25.55 -26.93
N PRO A 11 -0.94 26.03 -25.73
CA PRO A 11 -0.20 25.75 -24.50
C PRO A 11 -0.07 24.24 -24.27
N LYS A 12 0.97 23.85 -23.53
CA LYS A 12 1.14 22.45 -23.13
C LYS A 12 -0.02 22.02 -22.24
N ALA A 13 -0.47 20.79 -22.46
CA ALA A 13 -1.54 20.19 -21.67
C ALA A 13 -1.13 19.94 -20.21
N VAL A 14 0.18 19.89 -19.92
CA VAL A 14 0.74 19.71 -18.57
C VAL A 14 1.92 20.66 -18.42
N ASP A 15 1.96 21.41 -17.32
CA ASP A 15 3.06 22.32 -16.99
C ASP A 15 3.57 22.04 -15.57
N PRO A 16 4.88 21.86 -15.36
CA PRO A 16 5.46 21.69 -14.03
C PRO A 16 5.14 22.81 -13.03
N PHE A 17 4.79 24.02 -13.51
CA PHE A 17 4.38 25.14 -12.66
C PHE A 17 3.08 24.87 -11.90
N TRP A 18 2.14 24.14 -12.50
CA TRP A 18 0.83 23.85 -11.91
C TRP A 18 0.52 22.35 -11.79
N PHE A 19 1.37 21.50 -12.36
CA PHE A 19 1.37 20.05 -12.22
C PHE A 19 2.81 19.57 -11.96
N PRO A 20 3.34 19.81 -10.75
CA PRO A 20 4.60 19.21 -10.34
C PRO A 20 4.37 17.71 -10.25
N VAL A 21 4.94 16.95 -11.18
CA VAL A 21 5.07 15.50 -11.01
C VAL A 21 6.09 15.31 -9.89
N ASP A 22 5.68 14.64 -8.82
CA ASP A 22 6.58 14.33 -7.71
C ASP A 22 7.83 13.65 -8.25
N LYS A 23 8.99 14.16 -7.84
CA LYS A 23 10.24 13.48 -8.09
C LYS A 23 10.21 12.19 -7.29
N PRO A 24 10.79 11.09 -7.80
CA PRO A 24 11.07 9.93 -6.96
C PRO A 24 11.86 10.40 -5.74
N CYS A 25 11.17 10.49 -4.61
CA CYS A 25 11.71 10.87 -3.32
C CYS A 25 11.69 9.59 -2.50
N LEU A 26 12.87 9.03 -2.28
CA LEU A 26 13.05 7.94 -1.35
C LEU A 26 13.73 8.55 -0.13
N ASP A 27 12.91 9.11 0.77
CA ASP A 27 13.38 9.65 2.02
C ASP A 27 13.38 8.53 3.06
N GLU A 28 14.53 7.87 3.20
CA GLU A 28 14.75 6.82 4.20
C GLU A 28 14.38 7.28 5.63
N SER A 29 14.49 8.57 5.92
CA SER A 29 14.13 9.09 7.25
C SER A 29 12.61 9.16 7.46
N GLU A 30 11.84 9.45 6.40
CA GLU A 30 10.37 9.40 6.44
C GLU A 30 9.90 7.95 6.62
N ILE A 31 10.49 7.02 5.86
CA ILE A 31 10.16 5.59 5.95
C ILE A 31 10.46 5.08 7.36
N SER A 32 11.66 5.33 7.88
CA SER A 32 12.05 4.88 9.22
C SER A 32 11.15 5.47 10.33
N ALA A 33 10.69 6.72 10.18
CA ALA A 33 9.75 7.32 11.13
C ALA A 33 8.38 6.61 11.09
N LEU A 34 7.86 6.31 9.90
CA LEU A 34 6.60 5.58 9.75
C LEU A 34 6.67 4.17 10.32
N GLU A 35 7.78 3.47 10.12
CA GLU A 35 8.01 2.14 10.70
C GLU A 35 8.08 2.20 12.23
N ALA A 36 8.76 3.20 12.78
CA ALA A 36 8.83 3.40 14.23
C ALA A 36 7.45 3.67 14.83
N ASP A 37 6.64 4.52 14.19
CA ASP A 37 5.26 4.80 14.62
C ASP A 37 4.39 3.54 14.57
N TYR A 38 4.52 2.74 13.51
CA TYR A 38 3.82 1.47 13.38
C TYR A 38 4.22 0.49 14.49
N ASN A 39 5.51 0.32 14.74
CA ASN A 39 6.01 -0.58 15.78
C ASN A 39 5.54 -0.15 17.17
N ASN A 40 5.51 1.16 17.45
CA ASN A 40 4.98 1.70 18.70
C ASN A 40 3.48 1.40 18.84
N TRP A 41 2.70 1.60 17.77
CA TRP A 41 1.28 1.26 17.77
C TRP A 41 1.05 -0.23 18.03
N ALA A 42 1.80 -1.11 17.36
CA ALA A 42 1.69 -2.55 17.54
C ALA A 42 2.00 -2.98 18.98
N GLN A 43 3.08 -2.46 19.57
CA GLN A 43 3.42 -2.68 20.98
C GLN A 43 2.32 -2.16 21.91
N SER A 44 1.82 -0.94 21.68
CA SER A 44 0.73 -0.37 22.47
C SER A 44 -0.55 -1.20 22.41
N VAL A 45 -0.81 -1.92 21.31
CA VAL A 45 -1.97 -2.81 21.19
C VAL A 45 -1.74 -4.10 21.95
N GLY A 46 -0.55 -4.71 21.85
CA GLY A 46 -0.19 -5.93 22.57
C GLY A 46 -0.13 -5.74 24.08
N ASP A 47 0.53 -4.66 24.52
CA ASP A 47 0.71 -4.34 25.94
C ASP A 47 -0.55 -3.73 26.58
N LYS A 48 -1.61 -3.54 25.79
CA LYS A 48 -2.82 -2.87 26.27
C LYS A 48 -3.42 -3.70 27.40
N ASP A 49 -3.44 -3.10 28.58
CA ASP A 49 -4.02 -3.69 29.79
C ASP A 49 -3.29 -4.95 30.31
N ASN A 50 -2.07 -5.25 29.85
CA ASN A 50 -1.29 -6.41 30.34
C ASN A 50 -1.05 -6.34 31.87
N ALA A 51 -0.87 -5.13 32.42
CA ALA A 51 -0.69 -4.96 33.87
C ALA A 51 -1.96 -5.27 34.72
N ILE A 52 -3.10 -5.58 34.11
CA ILE A 52 -4.34 -5.88 34.83
C ILE A 52 -4.34 -7.34 35.30
N VAL A 53 -4.17 -7.53 36.60
CA VAL A 53 -4.29 -8.85 37.24
C VAL A 53 -5.73 -9.38 37.09
N PRO A 54 -5.92 -10.58 36.52
CA PRO A 54 -7.24 -11.19 36.37
C PRO A 54 -7.93 -11.46 37.71
N ILE A 55 -9.27 -11.43 37.71
CA ILE A 55 -10.06 -11.71 38.91
C ILE A 55 -9.79 -13.14 39.38
N GLY A 56 -9.31 -13.27 40.62
CA GLY A 56 -9.04 -14.57 41.24
C GLY A 56 -7.61 -15.07 41.09
N LYS A 57 -6.74 -14.39 40.32
CA LYS A 57 -5.29 -14.60 40.35
C LYS A 57 -4.62 -13.57 41.26
N THR A 58 -3.54 -13.97 41.93
CA THR A 58 -2.69 -13.00 42.65
C THR A 58 -1.68 -12.38 41.67
N ALA A 59 -1.21 -11.16 41.97
CA ALA A 59 -0.24 -10.48 41.09
C ALA A 59 1.01 -11.34 40.83
N GLN A 60 1.45 -12.13 41.81
CA GLN A 60 2.64 -12.97 41.69
C GLN A 60 2.46 -14.16 40.72
N GLU A 61 1.25 -14.69 40.59
CA GLU A 61 0.96 -15.81 39.67
C GLU A 61 0.76 -15.35 38.22
N HIS A 62 0.46 -14.07 37.98
CA HIS A 62 0.23 -13.53 36.64
C HIS A 62 1.55 -13.27 35.89
N TYR A 63 2.55 -12.70 36.57
CA TYR A 63 3.82 -12.33 35.93
C TYR A 63 4.82 -13.50 35.81
N ASP A 64 4.63 -14.61 36.53
CA ASP A 64 5.48 -15.82 36.44
C ASP A 64 5.14 -16.71 35.22
N GLU A 65 3.97 -16.54 34.59
CA GLU A 65 3.54 -17.35 33.43
C GLU A 65 3.96 -16.72 32.07
N GLU A 66 4.40 -15.45 32.03
CA GLU A 66 4.75 -14.74 30.77
C GLU A 66 6.25 -14.81 30.41
N GLU A 67 7.09 -15.50 31.17
CA GLU A 67 8.43 -15.89 30.71
C GLU A 67 8.36 -17.14 29.79
N GLU A 68 7.49 -17.12 28.78
CA GLU A 68 7.59 -18.12 27.70
C GLU A 68 8.82 -17.78 26.86
N GLU A 69 9.81 -18.68 26.87
CA GLU A 69 11.05 -18.58 26.10
C GLU A 69 10.72 -18.31 24.63
N GLU A 70 11.24 -17.21 24.06
CA GLU A 70 11.19 -16.94 22.62
C GLU A 70 11.89 -18.11 21.91
N GLU A 71 11.14 -19.09 21.40
CA GLU A 71 11.67 -20.12 20.52
C GLU A 71 12.21 -19.41 19.26
N GLU A 72 13.54 -19.37 19.12
CA GLU A 72 14.22 -18.90 17.92
C GLU A 72 13.75 -19.76 16.73
N GLU A 73 12.77 -19.27 15.96
CA GLU A 73 12.41 -19.87 14.67
C GLU A 73 13.62 -19.77 13.73
N GLU A 74 14.32 -20.90 13.56
CA GLU A 74 15.32 -21.08 12.50
C GLU A 74 14.65 -20.82 11.15
N VAL A 75 14.99 -19.69 10.53
CA VAL A 75 14.51 -19.29 9.21
C VAL A 75 15.12 -20.22 8.16
N ASP A 76 14.33 -21.20 7.71
CA ASP A 76 14.68 -22.09 6.60
C ASP A 76 14.60 -21.32 5.27
N ASP A 77 15.71 -20.68 4.88
CA ASP A 77 15.90 -20.01 3.59
C ASP A 77 16.10 -21.04 2.45
N GLU A 78 15.07 -21.83 2.17
CA GLU A 78 14.99 -22.62 0.95
C GLU A 78 14.58 -21.68 -0.20
N SER A 79 15.55 -20.89 -0.67
CA SER A 79 15.45 -20.11 -1.91
C SER A 79 15.37 -21.04 -3.14
N ASP A 80 14.22 -21.68 -3.35
CA ASP A 80 13.89 -22.35 -4.60
C ASP A 80 13.57 -21.29 -5.66
N THR A 81 14.60 -20.70 -6.24
CA THR A 81 14.49 -19.88 -7.45
C THR A 81 14.09 -20.77 -8.62
N ASN A 82 12.80 -21.10 -8.72
CA ASN A 82 12.20 -21.60 -9.95
C ASN A 82 12.17 -20.45 -10.96
N ASP A 83 13.15 -20.49 -11.85
CA ASP A 83 13.29 -19.69 -13.07
C ASP A 83 12.18 -20.08 -14.07
N ASP A 84 10.95 -19.70 -13.77
CA ASP A 84 9.82 -19.81 -14.71
C ASP A 84 9.78 -18.55 -15.57
N GLU A 85 10.47 -18.62 -16.71
CA GLU A 85 10.34 -17.67 -17.81
C GLU A 85 8.89 -17.59 -18.30
N LEU A 86 8.13 -16.65 -17.74
CA LEU A 86 6.77 -16.32 -18.20
C LEU A 86 6.83 -15.52 -19.51
N ASP A 87 6.84 -16.27 -20.61
CA ASP A 87 6.06 -16.06 -21.85
C ASP A 87 5.35 -14.68 -21.94
N THR A 88 6.02 -13.68 -22.53
CA THR A 88 5.54 -12.29 -22.67
C THR A 88 4.84 -12.01 -24.00
N ASP A 89 4.36 -13.05 -24.67
CA ASP A 89 3.87 -13.04 -26.05
C ASP A 89 2.34 -13.00 -26.22
N MET A 90 1.59 -12.55 -25.20
CA MET A 90 0.14 -12.33 -25.30
C MET A 90 -0.33 -10.92 -24.89
N VAL A 91 0.25 -9.87 -25.47
CA VAL A 91 -0.37 -8.52 -25.45
C VAL A 91 -0.28 -7.81 -26.81
N ASP A 92 -0.80 -8.43 -27.87
CA ASP A 92 -1.16 -7.72 -29.09
C ASP A 92 -2.58 -8.15 -29.51
N ASP A 93 -3.60 -7.40 -29.07
CA ASP A 93 -4.96 -7.38 -29.63
C ASP A 93 -5.92 -6.51 -28.77
N ARG A 94 -5.55 -5.25 -28.46
CA ARG A 94 -6.42 -4.37 -27.64
C ARG A 94 -6.71 -2.99 -28.20
N ASP A 95 -6.78 -2.87 -29.52
CA ASP A 95 -7.41 -1.73 -30.19
C ASP A 95 -8.41 -2.20 -31.26
N SER A 96 -9.46 -2.91 -30.84
CA SER A 96 -10.74 -2.85 -31.54
C SER A 96 -11.62 -1.87 -30.77
N ALA A 97 -11.68 -0.65 -31.29
CA ALA A 97 -12.61 0.38 -30.85
C ALA A 97 -14.04 -0.13 -31.03
N ASP A 98 -14.72 -0.42 -29.94
CA ASP A 98 -16.18 -0.58 -29.95
C ASP A 98 -16.78 0.42 -28.97
N ASP A 99 -17.46 1.40 -29.56
CA ASP A 99 -18.27 2.42 -28.91
C ASP A 99 -19.31 1.76 -27.99
N VAL A 100 -19.23 2.01 -26.68
CA VAL A 100 -20.35 1.79 -25.77
C VAL A 100 -20.72 3.10 -25.08
N ASP A 101 -21.70 3.74 -25.68
CA ASP A 101 -22.51 4.82 -25.11
C ASP A 101 -23.30 4.26 -23.90
N MET A 102 -22.98 4.74 -22.69
CA MET A 102 -23.71 4.42 -21.46
C MET A 102 -24.11 5.73 -20.79
N ASP A 103 -25.16 6.32 -21.33
CA ASP A 103 -25.98 7.31 -20.65
C ASP A 103 -26.63 6.72 -19.38
N ALA A 104 -26.84 7.60 -18.40
CA ALA A 104 -27.70 7.47 -17.22
C ALA A 104 -27.24 6.55 -16.07
N GLN A 105 -26.72 7.14 -15.00
CA GLN A 105 -27.55 7.67 -13.89
C GLN A 105 -26.72 7.94 -12.63
N VAL A 106 -26.71 9.20 -12.19
CA VAL A 106 -26.36 9.56 -10.81
C VAL A 106 -27.45 8.96 -9.92
N THR A 107 -27.12 7.89 -9.19
CA THR A 107 -27.89 7.49 -8.00
C THR A 107 -26.97 7.51 -6.80
N ALA A 108 -27.42 8.27 -5.81
CA ALA A 108 -26.74 8.58 -4.58
C ALA A 108 -26.35 7.34 -3.78
N GLY A 109 -25.17 7.36 -3.14
CA GLY A 109 -24.92 6.51 -1.99
C GLY A 109 -23.51 5.92 -1.83
N SER A 110 -22.43 6.61 -2.21
CA SER A 110 -21.09 6.15 -1.83
C SER A 110 -20.47 7.08 -0.80
N SER A 111 -20.76 6.82 0.48
CA SER A 111 -19.98 7.37 1.59
C SER A 111 -18.58 6.72 1.58
N PRO A 112 -17.49 7.47 1.81
CA PRO A 112 -16.15 6.89 1.93
C PRO A 112 -16.05 6.02 3.19
N MET A 113 -15.63 4.78 3.01
CA MET A 113 -15.33 3.83 4.07
C MET A 113 -13.95 4.14 4.67
N TRP A 114 -13.88 5.13 5.54
CA TRP A 114 -12.82 5.20 6.55
C TRP A 114 -13.54 5.51 7.86
N GLY A 115 -13.89 4.41 8.53
CA GLY A 115 -14.64 4.41 9.77
C GLY A 115 -13.80 4.91 10.93
N VAL A 116 -14.53 5.62 11.81
CA VAL A 116 -14.31 5.79 13.25
C VAL A 116 -13.88 4.49 13.93
#